data_AF-A0AAV4EAU1-F1
#
_entry.id   AF-A0AAV4EAU1-F1
#
_cell.length_a   1.000
_cell.length_b   1.000
_cell.length_c   1.000
_cell.angle_alpha   90.00
_cell.angle_beta   90.00
_cell.angle_gamma   90.00
#
_symmetry.space_group_name_H-M   'P 1'
#
loop_
_entity.id
_entity.type
_entity.pdbx_description
1 polymer ?
#
loop_
_entity_poly.entity_id
_entity_poly.type
_entity_poly.pdbx_seq_one_letter_code
_entity_poly.pdbx_strand_id
1 'polypeptide(L)'
;MHQKRLIYLRMTNAEQCKVSLVISKTRVAPIKKMTLPRLELMGALLVARLLVFVRNALRLPMDTSYCCSTDSTIVLGWIKVDPSKWKQFVGNRVSEIQNLTNPANWSHCAGRNNPADLLTRGITATELVESHSWLQGCSTDPELEVYDLSTADVFSSDEENLMETSAHDTVLPTVTKETAPLVKYENFSQFSKIVRVIGWVKRFIFNF
;
A
#
# COMPACT_ATOMS: atom_id res chain seq x y z
N MET A 1 -15.20 -8.68 -7.41
CA MET A 1 -14.65 -7.61 -6.54
C MET A 1 -15.14 -6.27 -7.07
N HIS A 2 -15.60 -5.37 -6.19
CA HIS A 2 -16.07 -4.03 -6.57
C HIS A 2 -15.12 -2.98 -5.99
N GLN A 3 -14.67 -2.04 -6.83
CA GLN A 3 -13.93 -0.88 -6.36
C GLN A 3 -14.91 0.21 -5.95
N LYS A 4 -14.85 0.63 -4.70
CA LYS A 4 -15.78 1.60 -4.13
C LYS A 4 -15.03 2.81 -3.64
N ARG A 5 -15.69 3.95 -3.74
CA ARG A 5 -15.08 5.25 -3.52
C ARG A 5 -16.09 6.16 -2.88
N LEU A 6 -15.65 6.82 -1.83
CA LEU A 6 -16.45 7.72 -1.04
C LEU A 6 -15.69 9.02 -0.89
N ILE A 7 -16.40 10.12 -1.01
CA ILE A 7 -15.88 11.43 -0.64
C ILE A 7 -16.82 12.04 0.36
N TYR A 8 -16.24 12.45 1.47
CA TYR A 8 -16.89 13.19 2.53
C TYR A 8 -16.43 14.64 2.50
N LEU A 9 -17.33 15.56 2.80
CA LEU A 9 -16.98 16.94 3.12
C LEU A 9 -17.04 17.10 4.64
N ARG A 10 -15.94 17.56 5.22
CA ARG A 10 -15.85 17.94 6.63
C ARG A 10 -15.83 19.47 6.70
N MET A 11 -16.75 20.03 7.47
CA MET A 11 -16.78 21.45 7.79
C MET A 11 -16.53 21.61 9.29
N THR A 12 -15.52 22.39 9.65
CA THR A 12 -15.15 22.65 11.03
C THR A 12 -15.32 24.13 11.32
N ASN A 13 -16.07 24.45 12.38
CA ASN A 13 -16.13 25.75 13.03
C ASN A 13 -15.55 25.61 14.45
N ALA A 14 -15.33 26.72 15.16
CA ALA A 14 -14.72 26.77 16.49
C ALA A 14 -15.35 25.80 17.52
N GLU A 15 -16.64 25.48 17.38
CA GLU A 15 -17.37 24.64 18.33
C GLU A 15 -17.90 23.33 17.72
N GLN A 16 -17.90 23.19 16.38
CA GLN A 16 -18.61 22.10 15.71
C GLN A 16 -17.85 21.57 14.50
N CYS A 17 -17.78 20.25 14.41
CA CYS A 17 -17.32 19.51 13.24
C CYS A 17 -18.51 18.76 12.65
N LYS A 18 -18.86 19.04 11.40
CA LYS A 18 -19.92 18.34 10.67
C LYS A 18 -19.32 17.63 9.46
N VAL A 19 -19.64 16.35 9.32
CA VAL A 19 -19.19 15.55 8.16
C VAL A 19 -20.41 15.02 7.40
N SER A 20 -20.34 15.08 6.07
CA SER A 20 -21.40 14.60 5.20
C SER A 20 -20.83 13.92 3.95
N LEU A 21 -21.45 12.80 3.56
CA LEU A 21 -21.16 12.12 2.31
C LEU A 21 -21.55 13.00 1.12
N VAL A 22 -20.59 13.34 0.27
CA VAL A 22 -20.80 14.12 -0.96
C VAL A 22 -21.13 13.21 -2.12
N ILE A 23 -20.34 12.15 -2.29
CA ILE A 23 -20.50 11.23 -3.41
C ILE A 23 -19.97 9.85 -3.07
N SER A 24 -20.71 8.84 -3.52
CA SER A 24 -20.33 7.43 -3.51
C SER A 24 -20.37 6.89 -4.94
N LYS A 25 -19.28 6.23 -5.37
CA LYS A 25 -19.22 5.54 -6.67
C LYS A 25 -18.63 4.16 -6.52
N THR A 26 -19.32 3.19 -7.11
CA THR A 26 -18.89 1.80 -7.19
C THR A 26 -18.63 1.41 -8.64
N ARG A 27 -17.57 0.64 -8.89
CA ARG A 27 -17.27 0.07 -10.20
C ARG A 27 -17.01 -1.42 -10.07
N VAL A 28 -17.54 -2.20 -11.00
CA VAL A 28 -17.23 -3.63 -11.13
C VAL A 28 -15.78 -3.78 -11.58
N ALA A 29 -15.08 -4.80 -11.05
CA ALA A 29 -13.72 -5.09 -11.48
C ALA A 29 -13.64 -5.29 -13.01
N PRO A 30 -12.53 -4.87 -13.65
CA PRO A 30 -12.31 -5.11 -15.07
C PRO A 30 -12.38 -6.60 -15.43
N ILE A 31 -12.84 -6.90 -16.65
CA ILE A 31 -12.91 -8.27 -17.19
C ILE A 31 -11.52 -8.89 -17.33
N LYS A 32 -10.50 -8.07 -17.60
CA LYS A 32 -9.11 -8.51 -17.65
C LYS A 32 -8.64 -8.90 -16.24
N LYS A 33 -8.11 -10.11 -16.10
CA LYS A 33 -7.53 -10.60 -14.84
C LYS A 33 -6.39 -9.67 -14.38
N MET A 34 -6.49 -9.23 -13.14
CA MET A 34 -5.51 -8.38 -12.47
C MET A 34 -5.32 -8.90 -11.04
N THR A 35 -4.15 -8.64 -10.46
CA THR A 35 -3.90 -8.95 -9.05
C THR A 35 -4.72 -8.04 -8.14
N LEU A 36 -4.90 -8.48 -6.90
CA LEU A 36 -5.67 -7.75 -5.90
C LEU A 36 -5.10 -6.34 -5.63
N PRO A 37 -3.79 -6.16 -5.35
CA PRO A 37 -3.19 -4.83 -5.20
C PRO A 37 -3.33 -3.92 -6.42
N ARG A 38 -3.28 -4.46 -7.64
CA ARG A 38 -3.54 -3.65 -8.85
C ARG A 38 -4.99 -3.18 -8.92
N LEU A 39 -5.94 -3.96 -8.40
CA LEU A 39 -7.35 -3.53 -8.29
C LEU A 39 -7.51 -2.46 -7.20
N GLU A 40 -6.82 -2.59 -6.08
CA GLU A 40 -6.84 -1.61 -4.99
C GLU A 40 -6.19 -0.29 -5.41
N LEU A 41 -5.04 -0.32 -6.12
CA LEU A 41 -4.39 0.86 -6.71
C LEU A 41 -5.33 1.60 -7.66
N MET A 42 -6.13 0.87 -8.43
CA MET A 42 -7.14 1.46 -9.28
C MET A 42 -8.33 2.04 -8.50
N GLY A 43 -8.62 1.48 -7.33
CA GLY A 43 -9.44 2.09 -6.29
C GLY A 43 -8.95 3.50 -5.96
N ALA A 44 -7.70 3.58 -5.49
CA ALA A 44 -7.01 4.81 -5.08
C ALA A 44 -6.95 5.87 -6.20
N LEU A 45 -6.57 5.49 -7.43
CA LEU A 45 -6.51 6.43 -8.56
C LEU A 45 -7.85 7.12 -8.80
N LEU A 46 -8.94 6.35 -8.72
CA LEU A 46 -10.26 6.90 -8.95
C LEU A 46 -10.76 7.73 -7.76
N VAL A 47 -10.28 7.49 -6.52
CA VAL A 47 -10.47 8.44 -5.41
C VAL A 47 -9.79 9.77 -5.73
N ALA A 48 -8.52 9.75 -6.16
CA ALA A 48 -7.78 10.97 -6.51
C ALA A 48 -8.49 11.80 -7.59
N ARG A 49 -8.94 11.14 -8.67
CA ARG A 49 -9.72 11.79 -9.74
C ARG A 49 -11.06 12.34 -9.23
N LEU A 50 -11.75 11.59 -8.37
CA LEU A 50 -13.04 12.01 -7.83
C LEU A 50 -12.88 13.21 -6.88
N LEU A 51 -11.78 13.27 -6.13
CA LEU A 51 -11.47 14.41 -5.25
C LEU A 51 -11.31 15.69 -6.06
N VAL A 52 -10.49 15.65 -7.12
CA VAL A 52 -10.31 16.80 -8.02
C VAL A 52 -11.65 17.21 -8.66
N PHE A 53 -12.44 16.24 -9.12
CA PHE A 53 -13.78 16.51 -9.64
C PHE A 53 -14.67 17.22 -8.62
N VAL A 54 -14.74 16.73 -7.37
CA VAL A 54 -15.58 17.32 -6.32
C VAL A 54 -15.10 18.71 -5.93
N ARG A 55 -13.78 18.92 -5.77
CA ARG A 55 -13.23 20.26 -5.47
C ARG A 55 -13.61 21.28 -6.53
N ASN A 56 -13.51 20.89 -7.81
CA ASN A 56 -13.88 21.76 -8.92
C ASN A 56 -15.40 21.99 -8.98
N ALA A 57 -16.21 20.94 -8.83
CA ALA A 57 -17.67 21.03 -8.89
C ALA A 57 -18.25 21.90 -7.77
N LEU A 58 -17.69 21.80 -6.56
CA LEU A 58 -18.08 22.59 -5.40
C LEU A 58 -17.35 23.94 -5.30
N ARG A 59 -16.44 24.25 -6.24
CA ARG A 59 -15.62 25.47 -6.26
C ARG A 59 -14.90 25.71 -4.92
N LEU A 60 -14.35 24.65 -4.35
CA LEU A 60 -13.65 24.72 -3.07
C LEU A 60 -12.36 25.53 -3.22
N PRO A 61 -11.99 26.36 -2.24
CA PRO A 61 -10.71 27.06 -2.21
C PRO A 61 -9.52 26.11 -2.37
N MET A 62 -8.43 26.60 -2.99
CA MET A 62 -7.22 25.79 -3.25
C MET A 62 -6.52 25.33 -1.97
N ASP A 63 -6.63 26.11 -0.90
CA ASP A 63 -6.15 25.86 0.46
C ASP A 63 -7.05 24.91 1.26
N THR A 64 -8.18 24.45 0.70
CA THR A 64 -9.00 23.42 1.35
C THR A 64 -8.18 22.15 1.57
N SER A 65 -8.05 21.75 2.84
CA SER A 65 -7.33 20.54 3.22
C SER A 65 -8.07 19.27 2.77
N TYR A 66 -7.33 18.19 2.55
CA TYR A 66 -7.89 16.89 2.23
C TYR A 66 -7.00 15.77 2.76
N CYS A 67 -7.61 14.63 3.00
CA CYS A 67 -6.94 13.38 3.34
C CYS A 67 -7.55 12.27 2.48
N CYS A 68 -6.72 11.37 1.99
CA CYS A 68 -7.11 10.16 1.26
C CYS A 68 -6.67 8.94 2.06
N SER A 69 -7.50 7.90 2.09
CA SER A 69 -7.16 6.68 2.83
C SER A 69 -7.39 5.43 2.01
N THR A 70 -6.56 4.42 2.24
CA THR A 70 -6.69 3.07 1.70
C THR A 70 -6.39 2.05 2.79
N ASP A 71 -7.05 0.92 2.73
CA ASP A 71 -6.83 -0.26 3.58
C ASP A 71 -5.72 -1.19 3.07
N SER A 72 -5.11 -0.85 1.94
CA SER A 72 -4.02 -1.60 1.36
C SER A 72 -2.69 -0.94 1.66
N THR A 73 -1.92 -1.54 2.57
CA THR A 73 -0.56 -1.10 2.91
C THR A 73 0.37 -1.17 1.70
N ILE A 74 0.19 -2.18 0.81
CA ILE A 74 0.93 -2.32 -0.44
C ILE A 74 0.68 -1.10 -1.34
N VAL A 75 -0.58 -0.74 -1.58
CA VAL A 75 -0.94 0.42 -2.41
C VAL A 75 -0.46 1.72 -1.78
N LEU A 76 -0.59 1.87 -0.47
CA LEU A 76 -0.07 3.04 0.24
C LEU A 76 1.45 3.16 0.06
N GLY A 77 2.16 2.04 0.15
CA GLY A 77 3.59 1.94 -0.12
C GLY A 77 3.94 2.39 -1.54
N TRP A 78 3.20 1.90 -2.55
CA TRP A 78 3.40 2.32 -3.94
C TRP A 78 3.18 3.82 -4.14
N ILE A 79 2.15 4.39 -3.53
CA ILE A 79 1.79 5.82 -3.67
C ILE A 79 2.86 6.74 -3.06
N LYS A 80 3.52 6.32 -1.98
CA LYS A 80 4.53 7.13 -1.27
C LYS A 80 5.92 7.12 -1.91
N VAL A 81 6.14 6.27 -2.90
CA VAL A 81 7.44 6.07 -3.56
C VAL A 81 7.46 6.69 -4.95
N ASP A 82 8.65 7.05 -5.45
CA ASP A 82 8.81 7.54 -6.81
C ASP A 82 8.24 6.55 -7.85
N PRO A 83 7.39 6.99 -8.80
CA PRO A 83 6.77 6.13 -9.78
C PRO A 83 7.76 5.38 -10.68
N SER A 84 8.97 5.90 -10.89
CA SER A 84 10.01 5.29 -11.74
C SER A 84 10.48 3.93 -11.20
N LYS A 85 10.32 3.71 -9.89
CA LYS A 85 10.69 2.45 -9.23
C LYS A 85 9.77 1.30 -9.61
N TRP A 86 8.59 1.58 -10.17
CA TRP A 86 7.58 0.58 -10.46
C TRP A 86 7.49 0.25 -11.95
N LYS A 87 7.08 -0.99 -12.26
CA LYS A 87 6.73 -1.41 -13.61
C LYS A 87 5.62 -0.51 -14.17
N GLN A 88 5.61 -0.37 -15.49
CA GLN A 88 4.77 0.58 -16.24
C GLN A 88 3.30 0.64 -15.79
N PHE A 89 2.68 -0.50 -15.46
CA PHE A 89 1.30 -0.49 -14.97
C PHE A 89 1.15 0.33 -13.68
N VAL A 90 1.91 -0.03 -12.65
CA VAL A 90 1.88 0.61 -11.33
C VAL A 90 2.45 2.02 -11.43
N GLY A 91 3.63 2.19 -12.04
CA GLY A 91 4.31 3.49 -12.19
C GLY A 91 3.43 4.55 -12.84
N ASN A 92 2.76 4.25 -13.96
CA ASN A 92 1.89 5.24 -14.61
C ASN A 92 0.72 5.68 -13.72
N ARG A 93 0.19 4.79 -12.89
CA ARG A 93 -0.98 5.04 -12.04
C ARG A 93 -0.58 5.76 -10.76
N VAL A 94 0.56 5.40 -10.18
CA VAL A 94 1.18 6.14 -9.09
C VAL A 94 1.51 7.56 -9.56
N SER A 95 2.16 7.74 -10.71
CA SER A 95 2.45 9.08 -11.25
C SER A 95 1.19 9.93 -11.41
N GLU A 96 0.11 9.36 -11.94
CA GLU A 96 -1.16 10.09 -12.04
C GLU A 96 -1.74 10.44 -10.66
N ILE A 97 -1.70 9.52 -9.68
CA ILE A 97 -2.12 9.81 -8.30
C ILE A 97 -1.31 10.98 -7.74
N GLN A 98 0.02 10.93 -7.85
CA GLN A 98 0.92 11.96 -7.31
C GLN A 98 0.75 13.33 -8.00
N ASN A 99 0.33 13.34 -9.27
CA ASN A 99 0.00 14.56 -9.99
C ASN A 99 -1.35 15.17 -9.53
N LEU A 100 -2.29 14.34 -9.07
CA LEU A 100 -3.62 14.77 -8.63
C LEU A 100 -3.68 15.09 -7.14
N THR A 101 -2.86 14.40 -6.33
CA THR A 101 -2.84 14.52 -4.87
C THR A 101 -1.43 14.39 -4.31
N ASN A 102 -1.19 15.02 -3.16
CA ASN A 102 0.08 14.93 -2.45
C ASN A 102 0.18 13.56 -1.74
N PRO A 103 1.25 12.77 -1.98
CA PRO A 103 1.51 11.50 -1.29
C PRO A 103 1.43 11.58 0.24
N ALA A 104 1.82 12.72 0.82
CA ALA A 104 1.80 12.94 2.27
C ALA A 104 0.37 12.96 2.85
N ASN A 105 -0.64 13.25 2.02
CA ASN A 105 -2.04 13.26 2.43
C ASN A 105 -2.70 11.87 2.29
N TRP A 106 -1.93 10.82 1.99
CA TRP A 106 -2.42 9.44 1.96
C TRP A 106 -2.08 8.72 3.26
N SER A 107 -3.11 8.16 3.89
CA SER A 107 -3.01 7.39 5.13
C SER A 107 -3.58 5.98 4.97
N HIS A 108 -3.20 5.09 5.90
CA HIS A 108 -3.82 3.80 6.01
C HIS A 108 -5.12 3.91 6.82
N CYS A 109 -6.19 3.23 6.39
CA CYS A 109 -7.37 3.01 7.23
C CYS A 109 -7.66 1.52 7.32
N ALA A 110 -7.79 0.97 8.53
CA ALA A 110 -8.12 -0.45 8.66
C ALA A 110 -9.45 -0.75 7.93
N GLY A 111 -9.51 -1.83 7.14
CA GLY A 111 -10.71 -2.19 6.36
C GLY A 111 -11.98 -2.34 7.22
N ARG A 112 -11.85 -2.67 8.51
CA ARG A 112 -12.98 -2.67 9.46
C ARG A 112 -13.63 -1.29 9.63
N ASN A 113 -12.84 -0.23 9.52
CA ASN A 113 -13.24 1.17 9.69
C ASN A 113 -13.46 1.87 8.34
N ASN A 114 -13.26 1.16 7.21
CA ASN A 114 -13.51 1.68 5.88
C ASN A 114 -15.03 1.63 5.57
N PRO A 115 -15.74 2.77 5.54
CA PRO A 115 -17.18 2.77 5.24
C PRO A 115 -17.48 2.22 3.84
N ALA A 116 -16.49 2.22 2.93
CA ALA A 116 -16.66 1.63 1.62
C ALA A 116 -16.99 0.14 1.73
N ASP A 117 -16.43 -0.58 2.71
CA ASP A 117 -16.65 -2.01 2.87
C ASP A 117 -18.07 -2.40 3.25
N LEU A 118 -18.85 -1.48 3.85
CA LEU A 118 -20.25 -1.75 4.20
C LEU A 118 -21.04 -2.23 2.97
N LEU A 119 -20.79 -1.64 1.80
CA LEU A 119 -21.44 -2.03 0.54
C LEU A 119 -21.04 -3.44 0.02
N THR A 120 -19.99 -4.09 0.53
CA THR A 120 -19.57 -5.46 0.11
C THR A 120 -19.96 -6.48 1.16
N ARG A 121 -20.26 -6.05 2.38
CA ARG A 121 -20.70 -6.91 3.46
C ARG A 121 -22.20 -7.27 3.39
N GLY A 122 -22.92 -6.76 2.38
CA GLY A 122 -24.32 -7.12 2.15
C GLY A 122 -25.30 -6.37 3.04
N ILE A 123 -25.03 -5.10 3.33
CA ILE A 123 -25.94 -4.23 4.10
C ILE A 123 -27.21 -3.89 3.30
N THR A 124 -28.37 -3.84 3.97
CA THR A 124 -29.63 -3.43 3.35
C THR A 124 -29.69 -1.92 3.13
N ALA A 125 -30.58 -1.45 2.25
CA ALA A 125 -30.74 -0.02 1.99
C ALA A 125 -31.18 0.76 3.24
N THR A 126 -32.02 0.17 4.08
CA THR A 126 -32.49 0.77 5.35
C THR A 126 -31.34 0.92 6.34
N GLU A 127 -30.58 -0.15 6.57
CA GLU A 127 -29.41 -0.13 7.46
C GLU A 127 -28.33 0.83 6.96
N LEU A 128 -28.17 0.98 5.63
CA LEU A 128 -27.20 1.88 5.03
C LEU A 128 -27.55 3.36 5.29
N VAL A 129 -28.84 3.72 5.21
CA VAL A 129 -29.30 5.09 5.48
C VAL A 129 -29.20 5.44 6.96
N GLU A 130 -29.36 4.46 7.84
CA GLU A 130 -29.22 4.63 9.29
C GLU A 130 -27.75 4.56 9.76
N SER A 131 -26.85 4.10 8.89
CA SER A 131 -25.44 3.93 9.24
C SER A 131 -24.72 5.27 9.37
N HIS A 132 -24.39 5.62 10.62
CA HIS A 132 -23.62 6.81 10.94
C HIS A 132 -22.22 6.80 10.32
N SER A 133 -21.55 5.64 10.35
CA SER A 133 -20.22 5.47 9.74
C SER A 133 -20.25 5.63 8.22
N TRP A 134 -21.34 5.22 7.56
CA TRP A 134 -21.55 5.46 6.14
C TRP A 134 -21.77 6.95 5.82
N LEU A 135 -22.56 7.65 6.62
CA LEU A 135 -22.94 9.05 6.36
C LEU A 135 -21.88 10.07 6.78
N GLN A 136 -21.16 9.81 7.87
CA GLN A 136 -20.21 10.74 8.50
C GLN A 136 -18.75 10.29 8.42
N GLY A 137 -18.50 9.12 7.80
CA GLY A 137 -17.17 8.53 7.67
C GLY A 137 -16.58 8.09 9.01
N CYS A 138 -15.29 7.69 9.00
CA CYS A 138 -14.53 7.27 10.19
C CYS A 138 -14.15 8.46 11.12
N SER A 139 -14.82 9.59 10.99
CA SER A 139 -14.30 10.89 11.43
C SER A 139 -14.65 11.28 12.87
N THR A 140 -15.27 10.38 13.63
CA THR A 140 -15.49 10.56 15.07
C THR A 140 -14.25 10.25 15.92
N ASP A 141 -13.23 9.59 15.38
CA ASP A 141 -11.93 9.45 16.07
C ASP A 141 -10.95 10.54 15.57
N PRO A 142 -10.50 11.45 16.46
CA PRO A 142 -9.48 12.46 16.14
C PRO A 142 -8.09 11.83 15.91
N GLU A 143 -7.97 10.52 16.08
CA GLU A 143 -6.74 9.75 16.00
C GLU A 143 -6.79 8.86 14.75
N LEU A 144 -6.81 9.49 13.56
CA LEU A 144 -6.30 8.81 12.39
C LEU A 144 -4.80 8.65 12.64
N GLU A 145 -4.42 7.49 13.21
CA GLU A 145 -3.03 7.08 13.36
C GLU A 145 -2.33 7.30 12.02
N VAL A 146 -1.56 8.37 11.94
CA VAL A 146 -0.54 8.53 10.91
C VAL A 146 0.47 7.45 11.22
N TYR A 147 0.23 6.24 10.69
CA TYR A 147 1.29 5.27 10.59
C TYR A 147 2.35 5.90 9.70
N ASP A 148 3.37 6.46 10.35
CA ASP A 148 4.62 6.85 9.72
C ASP A 148 5.31 5.57 9.25
N LEU A 149 4.83 5.08 8.11
CA LEU A 149 5.54 4.06 7.37
C LEU A 149 6.79 4.74 6.84
N SER A 150 7.86 4.63 7.62
CA SER A 150 9.19 4.99 7.16
C SER A 150 9.42 4.33 5.80
N THR A 151 9.95 5.08 4.85
CA THR A 151 10.20 4.61 3.47
C THR A 151 11.06 3.35 3.41
N ALA A 152 11.71 2.95 4.52
CA ALA A 152 12.53 1.76 4.64
C ALA A 152 11.71 0.48 4.91
N ASP A 153 10.62 0.54 5.67
CA ASP A 153 9.88 -0.66 6.11
C ASP A 153 8.97 -1.24 5.01
N VAL A 154 8.57 -0.43 4.03
CA VAL A 154 7.73 -0.86 2.89
C VAL A 154 8.52 -1.76 1.90
N PHE A 155 9.85 -1.64 1.89
CA PHE A 155 10.69 -2.34 0.91
C PHE A 155 11.11 -3.75 1.32
N SER A 156 10.92 -4.14 2.58
CA SER A 156 11.42 -5.43 3.07
C SER A 156 10.28 -6.41 3.35
N SER A 157 9.96 -7.23 2.34
CA SER A 157 9.54 -8.66 2.44
C SER A 157 8.34 -9.08 1.60
N ASP A 158 7.58 -8.16 0.99
CA ASP A 158 6.41 -8.55 0.19
C ASP A 158 6.79 -8.97 -1.24
N GLU A 159 6.53 -10.23 -1.60
CA GLU A 159 6.77 -10.78 -2.94
C GLU A 159 6.16 -9.92 -4.05
N GLU A 160 5.02 -9.28 -3.79
CA GLU A 160 4.32 -8.46 -4.78
C GLU A 160 5.04 -7.12 -5.06
N ASN A 161 5.73 -6.54 -4.07
CA ASN A 161 6.61 -5.39 -4.28
C ASN A 161 7.82 -5.77 -5.13
N LEU A 162 8.43 -6.93 -4.86
CA LEU A 162 9.52 -7.46 -5.67
C LEU A 162 9.08 -7.72 -7.12
N MET A 163 7.85 -8.21 -7.32
CA MET A 163 7.31 -8.43 -8.66
C MET A 163 6.98 -7.15 -9.43
N GLU A 164 6.61 -6.06 -8.77
CA GLU A 164 6.25 -4.79 -9.43
C GLU A 164 7.40 -3.79 -9.50
N THR A 165 8.56 -4.07 -8.90
CA THR A 165 9.74 -3.21 -9.00
C THR A 165 10.32 -3.26 -10.43
N SER A 166 10.68 -2.09 -10.96
CA SER A 166 11.30 -1.94 -12.27
C SER A 166 12.75 -2.42 -12.23
N ALA A 167 13.18 -3.16 -13.26
CA ALA A 167 14.53 -3.74 -13.33
C ALA A 167 15.65 -2.68 -13.42
N HIS A 168 15.31 -1.41 -13.65
CA HIS A 168 16.29 -0.32 -13.76
C HIS A 168 16.90 0.10 -12.41
N ASP A 169 16.26 -0.20 -11.28
CA ASP A 169 16.76 0.16 -9.93
C ASP A 169 17.43 -1.00 -9.18
N THR A 170 17.44 -2.21 -9.75
CA THR A 170 18.11 -3.37 -9.14
C THR A 170 19.43 -3.66 -9.84
N VAL A 171 20.38 -2.73 -9.71
CA VAL A 171 21.79 -3.13 -9.57
C VAL A 171 22.12 -3.08 -8.08
N LEU A 172 21.48 -3.95 -7.31
CA LEU A 172 22.23 -4.49 -6.19
C LEU A 172 23.35 -5.29 -6.85
N PRO A 173 24.64 -5.00 -6.60
CA PRO A 173 25.60 -6.07 -6.73
C PRO A 173 25.16 -7.07 -5.67
N THR A 174 24.30 -8.02 -6.05
CA THR A 174 24.33 -9.31 -5.39
C THR A 174 25.71 -9.80 -5.73
N VAL A 175 26.67 -9.47 -4.86
CA VAL A 175 27.78 -10.35 -4.61
C VAL A 175 27.09 -11.60 -4.06
N THR A 176 26.59 -12.44 -4.96
CA THR A 176 26.64 -13.87 -4.77
C THR A 176 28.15 -14.12 -4.67
N LYS A 177 28.69 -13.90 -3.47
CA LYS A 177 29.60 -14.88 -2.95
C LYS A 177 28.75 -16.14 -2.92
N GLU A 178 28.66 -16.84 -4.04
CA GLU A 178 28.92 -18.25 -4.02
C GLU A 178 30.25 -18.37 -3.29
N THR A 179 30.21 -18.37 -1.96
CA THR A 179 31.29 -18.96 -1.21
C THR A 179 31.17 -20.42 -1.62
N ALA A 180 31.95 -20.79 -2.66
CA ALA A 180 32.23 -22.18 -2.92
C ALA A 180 32.47 -22.82 -1.56
N PRO A 181 31.77 -23.92 -1.22
CA PRO A 181 31.86 -24.48 0.10
C PRO A 181 33.34 -24.67 0.44
N LEU A 182 33.76 -24.10 1.58
CA LEU A 182 35.16 -24.07 2.02
C LEU A 182 35.80 -25.47 1.96
N VAL A 183 34.95 -26.49 2.07
CA VAL A 183 35.26 -27.90 1.86
C VAL A 183 34.26 -28.47 0.84
N LYS A 184 34.73 -28.83 -0.36
CA LYS A 184 33.93 -29.59 -1.34
C LYS A 184 33.80 -31.04 -0.87
N TYR A 185 32.58 -31.45 -0.52
CA TYR A 185 32.28 -32.80 -0.01
C TYR A 185 32.53 -33.90 -1.05
N GLU A 186 32.47 -33.55 -2.34
CA GLU A 186 32.68 -34.44 -3.49
C GLU A 186 34.10 -35.04 -3.55
N ASN A 187 35.07 -34.41 -2.89
CA ASN A 187 36.46 -34.87 -2.87
C ASN A 187 36.71 -35.98 -1.82
N PHE A 188 35.69 -36.41 -1.07
CA PHE A 188 35.85 -37.36 0.02
C PHE A 188 34.95 -38.58 -0.15
N SER A 189 35.57 -39.75 -0.24
CA SER A 189 34.89 -41.05 -0.30
C SER A 189 34.48 -41.60 1.07
N GLN A 190 34.76 -40.89 2.17
CA GLN A 190 34.50 -41.34 3.55
C GLN A 190 34.03 -40.18 4.44
N PHE A 191 32.86 -40.33 5.05
CA PHE A 191 32.24 -39.33 5.94
C PHE A 191 33.12 -38.94 7.14
N SER A 192 33.84 -39.89 7.72
CA SER A 192 34.76 -39.66 8.84
C SER A 192 35.89 -38.68 8.51
N LYS A 193 36.33 -38.63 7.25
CA LYS A 193 37.34 -37.67 6.79
C LYS A 193 36.77 -36.25 6.72
N ILE A 194 35.53 -36.10 6.25
CA ILE A 194 34.83 -34.81 6.19
C ILE A 194 34.66 -34.21 7.60
N VAL A 195 34.20 -35.02 8.56
CA VAL A 195 34.01 -34.58 9.96
C VAL A 195 35.31 -34.08 10.58
N ARG A 196 36.44 -34.77 10.33
CA ARG A 196 37.77 -34.33 10.82
C ARG A 196 38.20 -33.00 10.21
N VAL A 197 38.04 -32.83 8.89
CA VAL A 197 38.42 -31.58 8.20
C VAL A 197 37.58 -30.41 8.70
N ILE A 198 36.26 -30.58 8.84
CA ILE A 198 35.37 -29.56 9.41
C ILE A 198 35.75 -29.26 10.87
N GLY A 199 36.12 -30.28 11.65
CA GLY A 199 36.60 -30.12 13.02
C GLY A 199 37.86 -29.25 13.12
N TRP A 200 38.84 -29.46 12.22
CA TRP A 200 40.06 -28.64 12.17
C TRP A 200 39.80 -27.21 11.70
N VAL A 201 38.93 -27.01 10.69
CA VAL A 201 38.52 -25.67 10.23
C VAL A 201 37.85 -24.89 11.36
N LYS A 202 36.90 -25.52 12.08
CA LYS A 202 36.27 -24.89 13.25
C LYS A 202 37.29 -24.61 14.34
N ARG A 203 38.20 -25.55 14.63
CA ARG A 203 39.25 -25.33 15.63
C ARG A 203 40.13 -24.13 15.30
N PHE A 204 40.48 -23.93 14.03
CA PHE A 204 41.28 -22.79 13.55
C PHE A 204 40.53 -21.45 13.68
N ILE A 205 39.24 -21.42 13.35
CA ILE A 205 38.40 -20.20 13.42
C ILE A 205 38.12 -19.77 14.88
N PHE A 206 38.02 -20.72 15.81
CA PHE A 206 37.56 -20.45 17.17
C PHE A 206 38.65 -20.53 18.26
N ASN A 207 39.92 -20.82 17.92
CA ASN A 207 41.02 -20.87 18.90
C ASN A 207 42.24 -20.00 18.51
N PHE A 208 42.06 -19.03 17.61
CA PHE A 208 43.00 -17.94 17.33
C PHE A 208 42.24 -16.64 17.11
#